data_AF-A0A3M2GVH1-F1
#
_entry.id   AF-A0A3M2GVH1-F1
#
_cell.length_a   1.000
_cell.length_b   1.000
_cell.length_c   1.000
_cell.angle_alpha   90.00
_cell.angle_beta   90.00
_cell.angle_gamma   90.00
#
_symmetry.space_group_name_H-M   'P 1'
#
loop_
_entity.id
_entity.type
_entity.pdbx_description
1 polymer ?
#
loop_
_entity_poly.entity_id
_entity_poly.type
_entity_poly.pdbx_seq_one_letter_code
_entity_poly.pdbx_strand_id
1 'polypeptide(L)' 'MKERFSLDVNLKELLEYCPGVKEILMKYNYSRLEEEDIEDVVIDKLTLKGFCRLMDLDDEAQGNLWQEIQNLVRQMEE' A
#
# COMPACT_ATOMS: atom_id res chain seq x y z
N MET A 1 -9.54 -4.77 15.77
CA MET A 1 -10.29 -3.48 15.84
C MET A 1 -11.11 -3.38 14.56
N LYS A 2 -12.42 -3.12 14.59
CA LYS A 2 -13.27 -3.25 13.38
C LYS A 2 -13.26 -2.05 12.41
N GLU A 3 -12.49 -1.01 12.70
CA GLU A 3 -12.33 0.16 11.83
C GLU A 3 -11.03 -0.01 11.03
N ARG A 4 -11.11 -0.71 9.90
CA ARG A 4 -11.26 -0.09 8.56
C ARG A 4 -10.11 0.86 8.25
N PHE A 5 -8.95 0.29 7.92
CA PHE A 5 -8.08 0.95 6.95
C PHE A 5 -8.93 1.34 5.73
N SER A 6 -8.75 2.54 5.21
CA SER A 6 -9.30 2.98 3.93
C SER A 6 -8.16 3.16 2.95
N LEU A 7 -8.47 3.35 1.66
CA LEU A 7 -7.45 3.72 0.67
C LEU A 7 -6.80 5.09 0.98
N ASP A 8 -7.37 5.89 1.89
CA ASP A 8 -6.78 7.18 2.29
C ASP A 8 -5.73 7.03 3.41
N VAL A 9 -5.44 5.81 3.87
CA VAL A 9 -4.35 5.56 4.84
C VAL A 9 -3.01 6.03 4.28
N ASN A 10 -2.18 6.63 5.15
CA ASN A 10 -0.81 6.96 4.84
C ASN A 10 0.02 5.70 4.57
N LEU A 11 0.86 5.71 3.54
CA LEU A 11 1.60 4.54 3.10
C LEU A 11 2.67 4.15 4.12
N LYS A 12 3.38 5.12 4.71
CA LYS A 12 4.34 4.87 5.77
C LYS A 12 3.68 4.25 7.01
N GLU A 13 2.56 4.81 7.46
CA GLU A 13 1.81 4.24 8.60
C GLU A 13 1.36 2.79 8.32
N LEU A 14 0.90 2.51 7.09
CA LEU A 14 0.49 1.17 6.69
C LEU A 14 1.67 0.18 6.70
N LEU A 15 2.84 0.60 6.20
CA LEU A 15 4.06 -0.21 6.18
C LEU A 15 4.62 -0.45 7.59
N GLU A 16 4.56 0.54 8.47
CA GLU A 16 4.97 0.39 9.87
C GLU A 16 4.03 -0.54 10.65
N TYR A 17 2.72 -0.44 10.40
CA TYR A 17 1.72 -1.31 11.01
C TYR A 17 1.80 -2.75 10.50
N CYS A 18 1.98 -2.92 9.19
CA CYS A 18 2.03 -4.22 8.53
C CYS A 18 3.18 -4.25 7.51
N PRO A 19 4.42 -4.59 7.95
CA PRO A 19 5.59 -4.60 7.07
C PRO A 19 5.45 -5.51 5.84
N GLY A 20 4.65 -6.59 5.94
CA GLY A 20 4.36 -7.48 4.82
C GLY A 20 3.59 -6.82 3.67
N VAL A 21 2.97 -5.66 3.89
CA VAL A 21 2.35 -4.89 2.80
C VAL A 21 3.38 -4.46 1.75
N LYS A 22 4.65 -4.25 2.11
CA LYS A 22 5.70 -3.89 1.15
C LYS A 22 5.81 -4.95 0.04
N GLU A 23 5.77 -6.24 0.38
CA GLU A 23 5.82 -7.33 -0.59
C GLU A 23 4.61 -7.35 -1.53
N ILE A 24 3.42 -6.99 -1.03
CA ILE A 24 2.23 -6.84 -1.86
C ILE A 24 2.44 -5.67 -2.83
N LEU A 25 2.81 -4.49 -2.32
CA LEU A 25 3.01 -3.29 -3.13
C LEU A 25 4.07 -3.49 -4.23
N MET A 26 5.10 -4.31 -3.99
CA MET A 26 6.10 -4.68 -5.00
C MET A 26 5.48 -5.30 -6.26
N LYS A 27 4.41 -6.08 -6.11
CA LYS A 27 3.66 -6.66 -7.25
C LYS A 27 2.94 -5.58 -8.08
N TYR A 28 2.70 -4.41 -7.48
CA TYR A 28 1.98 -3.28 -8.05
C TYR A 28 2.92 -2.08 -8.31
N ASN A 29 4.16 -2.36 -8.74
CA ASN A 29 5.16 -1.37 -9.17
C ASN A 29 5.77 -0.48 -8.08
N TYR A 30 5.73 -0.90 -6.81
CA TYR A 30 6.42 -0.16 -5.74
C TYR A 30 7.93 0.01 -5.98
N SER A 31 8.58 -0.93 -6.69
CA SER A 31 10.01 -0.85 -7.03
C SER A 31 10.38 0.43 -7.76
N ARG A 32 9.44 1.09 -8.46
CA ARG A 32 9.68 2.38 -9.11
C ARG A 32 10.09 3.47 -8.12
N LEU A 33 9.59 3.44 -6.88
CA LEU A 33 9.98 4.40 -5.84
C LEU A 33 11.44 4.21 -5.41
N GLU A 34 11.89 2.95 -5.37
CA GLU A 34 13.27 2.57 -5.05
C GLU A 34 14.21 2.88 -6.21
N GLU A 35 13.81 2.54 -7.45
CA GLU A 35 14.59 2.78 -8.67
C GLU A 35 14.80 4.28 -8.94
N GLU A 36 13.81 5.12 -8.60
CA GLU A 36 13.89 6.57 -8.73
C GLU A 36 14.54 7.27 -7.52
N ASP A 37 14.93 6.52 -6.46
CA ASP A 37 15.50 7.05 -5.20
C ASP A 37 14.61 8.11 -4.52
N ILE A 38 13.28 7.89 -4.57
CA ILE A 38 12.27 8.81 -4.02
C ILE A 38 11.48 8.24 -2.85
N GLU A 39 11.63 6.94 -2.52
CA GLU A 39 10.87 6.25 -1.46
C GLU A 39 10.81 7.08 -0.18
N ASP A 40 11.96 7.42 0.40
CA ASP A 40 12.07 8.15 1.67
C ASP A 40 11.42 9.54 1.66
N VAL A 41 11.26 10.14 0.48
CA VAL A 41 10.71 11.49 0.30
C VAL A 41 9.19 11.45 0.14
N VAL A 42 8.66 10.36 -0.42
CA VAL A 42 7.24 10.27 -0.80
C VAL A 42 6.41 9.41 0.15
N ILE A 43 6.97 8.36 0.78
CA ILE A 43 6.16 7.40 1.54
C ILE A 43 5.41 8.03 2.71
N ASP A 44 5.98 9.09 3.31
CA ASP A 44 5.41 9.81 4.44
C ASP A 44 4.28 10.76 4.02
N LYS A 45 4.17 11.09 2.73
CA LYS A 45 3.17 11.98 2.13
C LYS A 45 2.15 11.26 1.27
N LEU A 46 2.44 10.02 0.87
CA LEU A 46 1.63 9.24 -0.05
C LEU A 46 0.57 8.47 0.72
N THR A 47 -0.67 8.53 0.26
CA THR A 47 -1.71 7.58 0.71
C THR A 47 -1.69 6.34 -0.16
N LEU A 48 -2.31 5.24 0.27
CA LEU A 48 -2.47 4.05 -0.59
C LEU A 48 -3.18 4.39 -1.92
N LYS A 49 -4.20 5.25 -1.88
CA LYS A 49 -4.88 5.78 -3.08
C LYS A 49 -3.95 6.63 -3.95
N GLY A 50 -3.11 7.45 -3.31
CA GLY A 50 -2.09 8.26 -4.00
C GLY A 50 -1.08 7.36 -4.72
N PHE A 51 -0.66 6.29 -4.06
CA PHE A 51 0.19 5.26 -4.64
C PHE A 51 -0.45 4.62 -5.88
N CYS A 52 -1.71 4.19 -5.79
CA CYS A 52 -2.43 3.61 -6.92
C CYS A 52 -2.44 4.55 -8.14
N ARG A 53 -2.65 5.84 -7.91
CA ARG A 53 -2.62 6.86 -8.98
C ARG A 53 -1.22 7.06 -9.56
N LEU A 54 -0.20 7.11 -8.70
CA LEU A 54 1.20 7.29 -9.12
C LEU A 54 1.69 6.12 -9.98
N MET A 55 1.21 4.91 -9.68
CA MET A 55 1.53 3.69 -10.41
C MET A 55 0.60 3.39 -11.58
N ASP A 56 -0.37 4.27 -11.85
CA ASP A 56 -1.36 4.13 -12.92
C ASP A 56 -2.14 2.80 -12.84
N LEU A 57 -2.52 2.41 -11.62
CA LEU A 57 -3.32 1.20 -11.39
C LEU A 57 -4.79 1.46 -11.76
N ASP A 58 -5.36 0.61 -12.60
CA ASP A 58 -6.77 0.63 -12.92
C ASP A 58 -7.65 0.16 -11.73
N ASP A 59 -8.96 0.32 -11.86
CA ASP A 59 -9.91 0.00 -10.77
C ASP A 59 -9.86 -1.48 -10.35
N GLU A 60 -9.56 -2.39 -11.29
CA GLU A 60 -9.43 -3.82 -11.02
C GLU A 60 -8.18 -4.10 -10.19
N ALA A 61 -7.02 -3.57 -10.61
CA ALA A 61 -5.76 -3.69 -9.89
C ALA A 61 -5.84 -3.04 -8.50
N GLN A 62 -6.50 -1.89 -8.38
CA GLN A 62 -6.75 -1.25 -7.08
C GLN A 62 -7.60 -2.13 -6.17
N GLY A 63 -8.64 -2.78 -6.71
CA GLY A 63 -9.48 -3.73 -5.98
C GLY A 63 -8.69 -4.95 -5.49
N ASN A 64 -7.85 -5.52 -6.36
CA ASN A 64 -7.02 -6.67 -6.03
C ASN A 64 -5.96 -6.34 -4.98
N LEU A 65 -5.25 -5.22 -5.14
CA LEU A 65 -4.29 -4.71 -4.15
C LEU A 65 -4.96 -4.55 -2.78
N TRP A 66 -6.15 -3.92 -2.77
CA TRP A 66 -6.90 -3.70 -1.54
C TRP A 66 -7.29 -5.01 -0.86
N GLN A 67 -7.77 -6.00 -1.62
CA GLN A 67 -8.11 -7.31 -1.09
C GLN A 67 -6.88 -8.04 -0.52
N GLU A 68 -5.74 -8.02 -1.20
CA GLU A 68 -4.51 -8.64 -0.69
C GLU A 68 -4.07 -8.02 0.64
N ILE A 69 -4.09 -6.69 0.75
CA ILE A 69 -3.76 -5.98 2.00
C ILE A 69 -4.75 -6.34 3.10
N GLN A 70 -6.05 -6.35 2.82
CA GLN A 70 -7.07 -6.72 3.82
C GLN A 70 -6.91 -8.16 4.31
N ASN A 71 -6.60 -9.09 3.41
CA ASN A 71 -6.35 -10.49 3.77
C ASN A 71 -5.13 -10.63 4.67
N LEU A 72 -4.04 -9.93 4.36
CA LEU A 72 -2.83 -9.94 5.19
C LEU A 72 -3.09 -9.35 6.58
N VAL A 73 -3.74 -8.19 6.66
CA VAL A 73 -4.08 -7.55 7.93
C VAL A 73 -4.96 -8.46 8.79
N ARG A 74 -5.95 -9.13 8.19
CA ARG A 74 -6.81 -10.07 8.90
C ARG A 74 -6.03 -11.26 9.46
N GLN A 75 -5.09 -11.81 8.72
CA GLN A 75 -4.25 -12.92 9.19
C GLN A 75 -3.36 -12.54 10.38
N MET A 76 -3.04 -11.27 10.57
CA MET A 76 -2.28 -10.80 11.74
C MET A 76 -3.16 -10.61 12.99
N GLU A 77 -4.47 -10.41 12.82
CA GLU A 77 -5.43 -10.25 13.93
C GLU A 77 -6.00 -11.60 14.43
N GLU A 78 -5.79 -12.71 13.68
CA GLU A 78 -6.18 -14.08 14.03
C GLU A 78 -5.05 -14.82 14.78
#